data_AF-A0A0W8IJG0-F1
#
_entry.id   AF-A0A0W8IJG0-F1
#
_cell.length_a   1.000
_cell.length_b   1.000
_cell.length_c   1.000
_cell.angle_alpha   90.00
_cell.angle_beta   90.00
_cell.angle_gamma   90.00
#
_symmetry.space_group_name_H-M   'P 1'
#
loop_
_entity.id
_entity.type
_entity.pdbx_description
1 polymer ?
#
loop_
_entity_poly.entity_id
_entity_poly.type
_entity_poly.pdbx_seq_one_letter_code
_entity_poly.pdbx_strand_id
1 'polypeptide(L)'
;MPYPLAAAAAAAALFVGGISVWGAQRVGLEPDPTVLATAELEPLAGYTARGSAEVDERPDGTRQLVVRTDPADVDGFKEVWLLAPDAQRMVSLGVMAGDEAVFVLPENLDVGEFPVVDVSNEPIDGDPTHSGDSIVRGVLDA
;
A
#
# COMPACT_ATOMS: atom_id res chain seq x y z
N MET A 1 34.86 -22.76 34.38
CA MET A 1 34.10 -21.52 34.73
C MET A 1 34.70 -20.36 33.94
N PRO A 2 33.89 -19.47 33.34
CA PRO A 2 34.11 -18.99 31.96
C PRO A 2 34.06 -17.45 31.72
N TYR A 3 34.42 -17.04 30.46
CA TYR A 3 34.15 -15.81 29.66
C TYR A 3 34.64 -14.41 30.15
N PRO A 4 34.62 -13.29 29.34
CA PRO A 4 34.36 -13.06 27.89
C PRO A 4 35.41 -12.11 27.19
N LEU A 5 35.41 -11.87 25.87
CA LEU A 5 34.80 -10.74 25.10
C LEU A 5 35.49 -10.76 23.70
N ALA A 6 35.01 -10.29 22.54
CA ALA A 6 33.74 -9.90 21.94
C ALA A 6 34.09 -9.39 20.50
N ALA A 7 33.06 -9.16 19.68
CA ALA A 7 33.04 -8.40 18.41
C ALA A 7 33.28 -9.21 17.10
N ALA A 8 32.49 -9.08 16.05
CA ALA A 8 31.39 -8.15 15.75
C ALA A 8 30.36 -8.80 14.80
N ALA A 9 29.12 -8.36 14.92
CA ALA A 9 27.96 -8.79 14.17
C ALA A 9 27.93 -8.22 12.75
N ALA A 10 27.41 -9.01 11.81
CA ALA A 10 26.73 -8.52 10.61
C ALA A 10 25.48 -9.38 10.41
N ALA A 11 24.37 -8.96 11.02
CA ALA A 11 23.06 -9.52 10.73
C ALA A 11 22.58 -8.88 9.41
N ALA A 12 22.70 -9.61 8.31
CA ALA A 12 22.02 -9.25 7.08
C ALA A 12 20.52 -9.52 7.29
N ALA A 13 19.72 -8.46 7.38
CA ALA A 13 18.27 -8.57 7.36
C ALA A 13 17.83 -8.95 5.94
N LEU A 14 17.52 -10.23 5.74
CA LEU A 14 16.76 -10.69 4.58
C LEU A 14 15.31 -10.25 4.78
N PHE A 15 14.91 -9.15 4.16
CA PHE A 15 13.50 -8.88 3.91
C PHE A 15 13.04 -9.89 2.85
N VAL A 16 12.45 -11.00 3.31
CA VAL A 16 11.71 -11.91 2.45
C VAL A 16 10.39 -11.21 2.14
N GLY A 17 10.32 -10.60 0.95
CA GLY A 17 9.10 -10.01 0.42
C GLY A 17 7.96 -11.03 0.46
N GLY A 18 6.82 -10.59 1.01
CA GLY A 18 5.66 -11.42 1.29
C GLY A 18 5.12 -12.08 0.03
N ILE A 19 4.95 -13.39 0.10
CA ILE A 19 4.16 -14.14 -0.89
C ILE A 19 2.72 -13.66 -0.76
N SER A 20 2.23 -12.93 -1.76
CA SER A 20 0.84 -12.52 -1.85
C SER A 20 -0.05 -13.72 -2.23
N VAL A 21 -1.27 -13.76 -1.68
CA VAL A 21 -2.21 -14.90 -1.75
C VAL A 21 -2.72 -15.19 -3.18
N TRP A 22 -2.37 -14.35 -4.16
CA TRP A 22 -2.62 -14.58 -5.59
C TRP A 22 -1.58 -15.48 -6.28
N GLY A 23 -0.48 -15.86 -5.62
CA GLY A 23 0.56 -16.73 -6.20
C GLY A 23 0.12 -18.18 -6.47
N ALA A 24 -1.06 -18.59 -6.02
CA ALA A 24 -1.53 -19.98 -6.12
C ALA A 24 -2.59 -20.23 -7.22
N GLN A 25 -3.06 -19.19 -7.94
CA GLN A 25 -4.01 -19.36 -9.04
C GLN A 25 -3.34 -19.49 -10.43
N ARG A 26 -2.63 -20.61 -10.61
CA ARG A 26 -2.75 -21.50 -11.79
C ARG A 26 -2.10 -21.08 -13.13
N VAL A 27 -0.91 -21.64 -13.36
CA VAL A 27 -0.44 -22.30 -14.62
C VAL A 27 -0.50 -21.47 -15.91
N GLY A 28 0.25 -20.38 -15.93
CA GLY A 28 0.81 -19.76 -17.14
C GLY A 28 2.07 -19.03 -16.70
N LEU A 29 3.20 -19.26 -17.37
CA LEU A 29 4.48 -18.62 -17.07
C LEU A 29 4.43 -17.15 -17.50
N GLU A 30 3.56 -16.36 -16.87
CA GLU A 30 3.62 -14.91 -17.00
C GLU A 30 4.82 -14.43 -16.19
N PRO A 31 5.72 -13.63 -16.78
CA PRO A 31 6.84 -13.06 -16.05
C PRO A 31 6.35 -12.34 -14.78
N ASP A 32 7.13 -12.42 -13.70
CA ASP A 32 6.82 -11.72 -12.47
C ASP A 32 6.66 -10.21 -12.75
N PRO A 33 5.68 -9.53 -12.10
CA PRO A 33 5.53 -8.09 -12.22
C PRO A 33 6.82 -7.36 -11.82
N THR A 34 7.11 -6.25 -12.47
CA THR A 34 8.22 -5.37 -12.07
C THR A 34 7.72 -4.33 -11.08
N VAL A 35 8.31 -4.30 -9.90
CA VAL A 35 8.02 -3.29 -8.89
C VAL A 35 8.57 -1.95 -9.33
N LEU A 36 7.70 -0.95 -9.47
CA LEU A 36 8.04 0.40 -9.90
C LEU A 36 8.20 1.38 -8.74
N ALA A 37 7.42 1.22 -7.67
CA ALA A 37 7.48 2.06 -6.49
C ALA A 37 6.89 1.36 -5.27
N THR A 38 7.35 1.73 -4.08
CA THR A 38 6.85 1.18 -2.82
C THR A 38 6.65 2.26 -1.77
N ALA A 39 5.76 2.02 -0.80
CA ALA A 39 5.58 2.86 0.37
C ALA A 39 5.33 2.00 1.61
N GLU A 40 5.96 2.37 2.72
CA GLU A 40 5.45 2.00 4.05
C GLU A 40 4.31 2.96 4.41
N LEU A 41 3.19 2.42 4.90
CA LEU A 41 2.02 3.19 5.29
C LEU A 41 1.98 3.31 6.81
N GLU A 42 2.15 4.52 7.32
CA GLU A 42 2.18 4.82 8.75
C GLU A 42 0.79 5.22 9.24
N PRO A 43 0.44 4.93 10.52
CA PRO A 43 -0.83 5.30 11.12
C PRO A 43 -0.98 6.80 11.25
N LEU A 44 -2.22 7.27 11.10
CA LEU A 44 -2.63 8.63 11.41
C LEU A 44 -3.35 8.73 12.76
N ALA A 45 -3.65 9.96 13.18
CA ALA A 45 -4.25 10.23 14.48
C ALA A 45 -5.55 9.44 14.69
N GLY A 46 -5.63 8.70 15.79
CA GLY A 46 -6.78 7.84 16.10
C GLY A 46 -6.59 6.37 15.71
N TYR A 47 -5.56 6.05 14.93
CA TYR A 47 -5.29 4.70 14.43
C TYR A 47 -3.91 4.19 14.85
N THR A 48 -3.75 2.87 14.82
CA THR A 48 -2.48 2.18 15.08
C THR A 48 -2.08 1.21 13.97
N ALA A 49 -2.94 1.01 12.97
CA ALA A 49 -2.67 0.13 11.85
C ALA A 49 -1.47 0.64 11.05
N ARG A 50 -0.66 -0.28 10.52
CA ARG A 50 0.40 0.00 9.55
C ARG A 50 0.08 -0.70 8.26
N GLY A 51 0.89 -0.48 7.23
CA GLY A 51 0.72 -1.19 5.98
C GLY A 51 1.84 -0.97 5.00
N SER A 52 1.64 -1.46 3.80
CA SER A 52 2.50 -1.19 2.67
C SER A 52 1.67 -0.99 1.39
N ALA A 53 2.26 -0.25 0.46
CA ALA A 53 1.74 -0.11 -0.89
C ALA A 53 2.84 -0.36 -1.91
N GLU A 54 2.47 -0.94 -3.04
CA GLU A 54 3.39 -1.32 -4.12
C GLU A 54 2.73 -1.02 -5.46
N VAL A 55 3.45 -0.33 -6.34
CA VAL A 55 3.04 -0.16 -7.73
C VAL A 55 3.81 -1.16 -8.57
N ASP A 56 3.11 -2.13 -9.15
CA ASP A 56 3.69 -3.09 -10.08
C ASP A 56 3.35 -2.74 -11.52
N GLU A 57 4.27 -3.06 -12.44
CA GLU A 57 4.01 -3.14 -13.87
C GLU A 57 4.01 -4.61 -14.33
N ARG A 58 2.92 -5.01 -14.96
CA ARG A 58 2.78 -6.33 -15.59
C ARG A 58 3.48 -6.35 -16.96
N PRO A 59 3.77 -7.53 -17.51
CA PRO A 59 4.43 -7.66 -18.82
C PRO A 59 3.68 -7.01 -20.00
N ASP A 60 2.37 -6.78 -19.87
CA ASP A 60 1.55 -6.08 -20.85
C ASP A 60 1.57 -4.54 -20.70
N GLY A 61 2.34 -4.01 -19.74
CA GLY A 61 2.42 -2.59 -19.40
C GLY A 61 1.33 -2.12 -18.43
N THR A 62 0.42 -3.00 -17.99
CA THR A 62 -0.61 -2.64 -17.02
C THR A 62 0.03 -2.34 -15.67
N ARG A 63 -0.23 -1.16 -15.13
CA ARG A 63 0.17 -0.79 -13.77
C ARG A 63 -0.93 -1.10 -12.78
N GLN A 64 -0.56 -1.63 -11.61
CA GLN A 64 -1.47 -1.89 -10.51
C GLN A 64 -0.90 -1.35 -9.20
N LEU A 65 -1.76 -0.81 -8.34
CA LEU A 65 -1.43 -0.53 -6.95
C LEU A 65 -1.94 -1.68 -6.09
N VAL A 66 -1.04 -2.30 -5.34
CA VAL A 66 -1.32 -3.31 -4.33
C VAL A 66 -1.19 -2.66 -2.96
N VAL A 67 -2.24 -2.70 -2.15
CA VAL A 67 -2.26 -2.11 -0.81
C VAL A 67 -2.55 -3.18 0.21
N ARG A 68 -1.77 -3.20 1.30
CA ARG A 68 -1.96 -4.09 2.46
C ARG A 68 -1.90 -3.28 3.74
N THR A 69 -2.79 -3.56 4.67
CA THR A 69 -2.79 -2.92 5.99
C THR A 69 -2.94 -3.96 7.10
N ASP A 70 -2.53 -3.61 8.31
CA ASP A 70 -3.06 -4.25 9.50
C ASP A 70 -4.59 -4.01 9.58
N PRO A 71 -5.33 -4.86 10.29
CA PRO A 71 -6.73 -4.61 10.58
C PRO A 71 -6.92 -3.27 11.30
N ALA A 72 -7.96 -2.53 10.91
CA ALA A 72 -8.39 -1.30 11.56
C ALA A 72 -9.90 -1.35 11.77
N ASP A 73 -10.35 -0.98 12.97
CA ASP A 73 -11.77 -0.82 13.25
C ASP A 73 -12.26 0.48 12.59
N VAL A 74 -13.27 0.35 11.73
CA VAL A 74 -13.91 1.45 11.01
C VAL A 74 -15.41 1.36 11.18
N ASP A 75 -16.05 2.51 11.37
CA ASP A 75 -17.52 2.58 11.49
C ASP A 75 -18.21 2.51 10.11
N GLY A 76 -17.49 2.87 9.04
CA GLY A 76 -17.96 2.82 7.66
C GLY A 76 -17.21 1.78 6.83
N PHE A 77 -16.50 2.21 5.80
CA PHE A 77 -15.70 1.34 4.94
C PHE A 77 -14.32 1.94 4.64
N LYS A 78 -13.36 1.09 4.25
CA LYS A 78 -12.04 1.57 3.82
C LYS A 78 -12.08 1.93 2.33
N GLU A 79 -11.53 3.08 1.97
CA GLU A 79 -11.32 3.47 0.58
C GLU A 79 -9.86 3.85 0.33
N VAL A 80 -9.36 3.52 -0.85
CA VAL A 80 -7.98 3.83 -1.25
C VAL A 80 -7.95 5.00 -2.20
N TRP A 81 -7.04 5.93 -1.92
CA TRP A 81 -6.84 7.17 -2.65
C TRP A 81 -5.38 7.39 -2.99
N LEU A 82 -5.16 8.11 -4.09
CA LEU A 82 -3.87 8.70 -4.43
C LEU A 82 -3.95 10.21 -4.37
N LEU A 83 -3.05 10.83 -3.60
CA LEU A 83 -3.05 12.25 -3.28
C LEU A 83 -1.83 12.93 -3.86
N ALA A 84 -2.00 14.17 -4.30
CA ALA A 84 -0.88 15.07 -4.53
C ALA A 84 -0.16 15.39 -3.20
N PRO A 85 1.12 15.83 -3.22
CA PRO A 85 1.88 16.09 -1.99
C PRO A 85 1.25 17.12 -1.04
N ASP A 86 0.43 18.03 -1.57
CA ASP A 86 -0.30 19.04 -0.79
C ASP A 86 -1.69 18.57 -0.30
N ALA A 87 -2.06 17.33 -0.64
CA ALA A 87 -3.37 16.71 -0.39
C ALA A 87 -4.57 17.51 -0.93
N GLN A 88 -4.38 18.48 -1.83
CA GLN A 88 -5.47 19.29 -2.40
C GLN A 88 -6.11 18.65 -3.63
N ARG A 89 -5.38 17.74 -4.29
CA ARG A 89 -5.86 16.95 -5.43
C ARG A 89 -5.77 15.48 -5.07
N MET A 90 -6.82 14.73 -5.38
CA MET A 90 -6.97 13.35 -4.97
C MET A 90 -7.66 12.56 -6.08
N VAL A 91 -7.32 11.29 -6.20
CA VAL A 91 -7.96 10.32 -7.10
C VAL A 91 -8.43 9.15 -6.24
N SER A 92 -9.75 8.91 -6.22
CA SER A 92 -10.31 7.68 -5.65
C SER A 92 -9.95 6.50 -6.55
N LEU A 93 -9.44 5.42 -5.95
CA LEU A 93 -9.24 4.14 -6.62
C LEU A 93 -10.37 3.15 -6.30
N GLY A 94 -10.92 3.23 -5.08
CA GLY A 94 -12.13 2.52 -4.67
C GLY A 94 -12.01 1.76 -3.36
N VAL A 95 -13.06 0.99 -3.06
CA VAL A 95 -13.28 0.35 -1.76
C VAL A 95 -12.33 -0.82 -1.51
N MET A 96 -11.79 -0.87 -0.30
CA MET A 96 -10.98 -1.96 0.24
C MET A 96 -11.78 -2.73 1.31
N ALA A 97 -12.41 -3.84 0.91
CA ALA A 97 -13.35 -4.60 1.76
C ALA A 97 -12.68 -5.43 2.88
N GLY A 98 -11.35 -5.38 3.01
CA GLY A 98 -10.56 -6.14 3.99
C GLY A 98 -9.19 -5.50 4.18
N ASP A 99 -8.16 -6.31 4.38
CA ASP A 99 -6.81 -5.82 4.70
C ASP A 99 -5.83 -5.89 3.52
N GLU A 100 -6.33 -6.28 2.34
CA GLU A 100 -5.61 -6.22 1.07
C GLU A 100 -6.55 -5.80 -0.07
N ALA A 101 -6.05 -4.98 -0.99
CA ALA A 101 -6.73 -4.63 -2.23
C ALA A 101 -5.74 -4.41 -3.39
N VAL A 102 -6.20 -4.64 -4.61
CA VAL A 102 -5.44 -4.42 -5.85
C VAL A 102 -6.27 -3.56 -6.79
N PHE A 103 -5.70 -2.46 -7.27
CA PHE A 103 -6.34 -1.52 -8.17
C PHE A 103 -5.52 -1.38 -9.45
N VAL A 104 -6.15 -1.57 -10.62
CA VAL A 104 -5.51 -1.20 -11.89
C VAL A 104 -5.45 0.33 -11.97
N LEU A 105 -4.26 0.86 -12.20
CA LEU A 105 -4.08 2.30 -12.33
C LEU A 105 -4.47 2.76 -13.75
N PRO A 106 -5.18 3.89 -13.90
CA PRO A 106 -5.41 4.48 -15.22
C PRO A 106 -4.09 4.72 -15.95
N GLU A 107 -4.05 4.44 -17.26
CA GLU A 107 -2.82 4.54 -18.07
C GLU A 107 -2.17 5.94 -17.97
N ASN A 108 -2.98 6.99 -17.87
CA ASN A 108 -2.56 8.38 -17.82
C ASN A 108 -2.39 8.95 -16.40
N LEU A 109 -2.54 8.12 -15.36
CA LEU A 109 -2.29 8.55 -13.98
C LEU A 109 -0.78 8.60 -13.72
N ASP A 110 -0.26 9.76 -13.33
CA ASP A 110 1.13 9.90 -12.93
C ASP A 110 1.28 9.76 -11.40
N VAL A 111 1.90 8.66 -10.96
CA VAL A 111 2.21 8.43 -9.53
C VAL A 111 3.25 9.41 -9.00
N GLY A 112 4.02 10.09 -9.84
CA GLY A 112 4.87 11.21 -9.44
C GLY A 112 4.08 12.48 -9.11
N GLU A 113 2.91 12.68 -9.72
CA GLU A 113 2.01 13.79 -9.39
C GLU A 113 1.09 13.49 -8.19
N PHE A 114 0.76 12.21 -7.99
CA PHE A 114 -0.07 11.71 -6.90
C PHE A 114 0.64 10.59 -6.09
N PRO A 115 1.78 10.89 -5.44
CA PRO A 115 2.63 9.86 -4.85
C PRO A 115 2.13 9.35 -3.51
N VAL A 116 1.16 10.02 -2.90
CA VAL A 116 0.73 9.73 -1.53
C VAL A 116 -0.41 8.72 -1.58
N VAL A 117 -0.18 7.51 -1.09
CA VAL A 117 -1.20 6.48 -0.90
C VAL A 117 -1.89 6.73 0.43
N ASP A 118 -3.21 6.79 0.41
CA ASP A 118 -4.05 6.97 1.60
C ASP A 118 -5.10 5.88 1.66
N VAL A 119 -5.29 5.29 2.84
CA VAL A 119 -6.44 4.44 3.14
C VAL A 119 -7.30 5.18 4.16
N SER A 120 -8.50 5.60 3.75
CA SER A 120 -9.41 6.38 4.57
C SER A 120 -10.55 5.55 5.12
N ASN A 121 -11.07 5.98 6.28
CA ASN A 121 -12.32 5.53 6.86
C ASN A 121 -13.45 6.43 6.30
N GLU A 122 -14.25 5.89 5.39
CA GLU A 122 -15.33 6.62 4.72
C GLU A 122 -16.69 6.31 5.34
N PRO A 123 -17.49 7.33 5.69
CA PRO A 123 -18.83 7.14 6.22
C PRO A 123 -19.82 6.66 5.15
N ILE A 124 -20.89 5.99 5.59
CA ILE A 124 -22.02 5.63 4.71
C ILE A 124 -23.08 6.73 4.79
N ASP A 125 -22.76 7.91 4.26
CA ASP A 125 -23.63 9.10 4.27
C ASP A 125 -24.07 9.56 2.87
N GLY A 126 -23.49 8.99 1.82
CA GLY A 126 -23.80 9.29 0.42
C GLY A 126 -23.00 10.44 -0.17
N ASP A 127 -22.04 11.01 0.56
CA ASP A 127 -21.03 11.93 0.02
C ASP A 127 -19.82 11.13 -0.47
N PRO A 128 -19.47 11.18 -1.77
CA PRO A 128 -18.30 10.49 -2.30
C PRO A 128 -16.98 11.27 -2.10
N THR A 129 -17.01 12.40 -1.40
CA THR A 129 -15.81 13.19 -1.10
C THR A 129 -15.00 12.48 -0.01
N HIS A 130 -13.66 12.49 -0.15
CA HIS A 130 -12.74 11.98 0.87
C HIS A 130 -13.09 12.54 2.26
N SER A 131 -13.28 11.65 3.25
CA SER A 131 -13.75 12.03 4.59
C SER A 131 -12.77 12.89 5.39
N GLY A 132 -11.49 12.86 5.03
CA GLY A 132 -10.38 13.42 5.82
C GLY A 132 -9.98 12.55 7.03
N ASP A 133 -10.71 11.48 7.33
CA ASP A 133 -10.42 10.52 8.40
C ASP A 133 -9.56 9.37 7.87
N SER A 134 -8.27 9.64 7.74
CA SER A 134 -7.31 8.71 7.17
C SER A 134 -6.76 7.75 8.22
N ILE A 135 -6.69 6.45 7.87
CA ILE A 135 -6.23 5.37 8.74
C ILE A 135 -4.71 5.23 8.65
N VAL A 136 -4.21 5.03 7.42
CA VAL A 136 -2.78 4.92 7.12
C VAL A 136 -2.43 5.72 5.87
N ARG A 137 -1.20 6.24 5.83
CA ARG A 137 -0.68 7.00 4.70
C ARG A 137 0.81 6.76 4.50
N GLY A 138 1.24 6.74 3.25
CA GLY A 138 2.65 6.67 2.88
C GLY A 138 2.91 7.34 1.53
N VAL A 139 4.18 7.59 1.24
CA VAL A 139 4.62 8.18 -0.03
C VAL A 139 5.33 7.12 -0.83
N LEU A 140 4.90 6.91 -2.07
CA LEU A 140 5.56 6.03 -3.02
C LEU A 140 6.94 6.57 -3.38
N ASP A 141 7.95 5.72 -3.23
CA ASP A 141 9.34 5.95 -3.64
C ASP A 141 9.76 4.88 -4.65
N ALA A 142 10.50 5.29 -5.67
CA ALA A 142 10.85 4.50 -6.85
C ALA A 142 12.30 3.99 -6.83
#